data_AF-A0A5Q8BMB8-F1
#
_entry.id   AF-A0A5Q8BMB8-F1
#
_cell.length_a   1.000
_cell.length_b   1.000
_cell.length_c   1.000
_cell.angle_alpha   90.00
_cell.angle_beta   90.00
_cell.angle_gamma   90.00
#
_symmetry.space_group_name_H-M   'P 1'
#
loop_
_entity.id
_entity.type
_entity.pdbx_description
1 polymer ?
#
loop_
_entity_poly.entity_id
_entity_poly.type
_entity_poly.pdbx_seq_one_letter_code
_entity_poly.pdbx_strand_id
1 'polypeptide(L)'
;MKQALFVLEWRRLAASFVLSLALGLAVIGAIAFFLISSVRQQQTHEAIRAQMAAKQTALHQANGSWIYVANHPNETNPVSVAQAKQKVLHANQLTRLYEQQREAFSQGDNRNYLKTSLRVFDQEKILKTLTPDDFSADLIANQHQASLFRKLLTTHQGYEINGSSTLPAVFLTDFSSLLSHWSVILLMVMILSTTWTLSWFGKQHEWVMLNQPNSWIWLGMNFLVALLTWFVMLGIALSLSLLISKIWGQPFINGHHGWQNNATNVAQSLKVLFQENLLESVVRFGLIYFIWQILCLFAARIRR
;
A
#
# COMPACT_ATOMS: atom_id res chain seq x y z
N MET A 1 36.49 -5.90 -27.93
CA MET A 1 35.26 -5.55 -28.69
C MET A 1 34.01 -5.45 -27.80
N LYS A 2 33.70 -6.41 -26.92
CA LYS A 2 32.50 -6.37 -26.03
C LYS A 2 32.45 -5.17 -25.07
N GLN A 3 33.57 -4.81 -24.43
CA GLN A 3 33.65 -3.62 -23.56
C GLN A 3 33.41 -2.30 -24.31
N ALA A 4 33.88 -2.17 -25.56
CA ALA A 4 33.68 -0.98 -26.38
C ALA A 4 32.19 -0.77 -26.75
N LEU A 5 31.47 -1.85 -27.02
CA LEU A 5 30.02 -1.80 -27.28
C LEU A 5 29.24 -1.35 -26.05
N PHE A 6 29.54 -1.89 -24.87
CA PHE A 6 28.90 -1.46 -23.62
C PHE A 6 29.10 0.03 -23.33
N VAL A 7 30.34 0.52 -23.46
CA VAL A 7 30.67 1.95 -23.23
C VAL A 7 29.97 2.85 -24.25
N LEU A 8 29.85 2.42 -25.51
CA LEU A 8 29.14 3.17 -26.54
C LEU A 8 27.64 3.28 -26.23
N GLU A 9 27.01 2.17 -25.85
CA GLU A 9 25.59 2.14 -25.48
C GLU A 9 25.31 3.03 -24.25
N TRP A 10 26.19 2.98 -23.24
CA TRP A 10 26.11 3.86 -22.07
C TRP A 10 26.24 5.34 -22.45
N ARG A 11 27.24 5.70 -23.25
CA ARG A 11 27.45 7.09 -23.70
C ARG A 11 26.26 7.61 -24.50
N ARG A 12 25.66 6.77 -25.34
CA ARG A 12 24.49 7.13 -26.13
C ARG A 12 23.24 7.34 -25.27
N LEU A 13 23.03 6.51 -24.25
CA LEU A 13 21.97 6.72 -23.27
C LEU A 13 22.21 8.02 -22.47
N ALA A 14 23.45 8.25 -22.01
CA ALA A 14 23.81 9.44 -21.25
C ALA A 14 23.70 10.74 -22.09
N ALA A 15 23.99 10.68 -23.39
CA ALA A 15 23.81 11.79 -24.31
C ALA A 15 22.33 12.04 -24.69
N SER A 16 21.43 11.11 -24.35
CA SER A 16 20.01 11.25 -24.63
C SER A 16 19.29 11.95 -23.48
N PHE A 17 18.24 12.70 -23.80
CA PHE A 17 17.34 13.28 -22.79
C PHE A 17 16.55 12.20 -22.01
N VAL A 18 16.57 10.95 -22.47
CA VAL A 18 15.77 9.86 -21.89
C VAL A 18 16.23 9.48 -20.49
N LEU A 19 17.53 9.51 -20.21
CA LEU A 19 18.03 9.26 -18.85
C LEU A 19 17.54 10.34 -17.89
N SER A 20 17.63 11.62 -18.29
CA SER A 20 17.13 12.75 -17.50
C SER A 20 15.61 12.69 -17.30
N LEU A 21 14.84 12.32 -18.34
CA LEU A 21 13.40 12.13 -18.25
C LEU A 21 13.05 11.00 -17.28
N ALA A 22 13.71 9.85 -17.39
CA ALA A 22 13.46 8.69 -16.56
C ALA A 22 13.80 8.96 -15.09
N LEU A 23 14.93 9.64 -14.83
CA LEU A 23 15.31 10.12 -13.50
C LEU A 23 14.30 11.14 -12.95
N GLY A 24 13.89 12.11 -13.77
CA GLY A 24 12.87 13.10 -13.40
C GLY A 24 11.55 12.43 -13.00
N LEU A 25 11.11 11.42 -13.75
CA LEU A 25 9.91 10.64 -13.44
C LEU A 25 10.06 9.83 -12.15
N ALA A 26 11.24 9.28 -11.86
CA ALA A 26 11.49 8.59 -10.60
C ALA A 26 11.37 9.55 -9.39
N VAL A 27 11.90 10.76 -9.52
CA VAL A 27 11.81 11.80 -8.47
C VAL A 27 10.36 12.28 -8.30
N ILE A 28 9.70 12.68 -9.39
CA ILE A 28 8.31 13.15 -9.37
C ILE A 28 7.39 12.04 -8.86
N GLY A 29 7.61 10.79 -9.28
CA GLY A 29 6.84 9.64 -8.85
C GLY A 29 6.93 9.41 -7.34
N ALA A 30 8.13 9.48 -6.76
CA ALA A 30 8.30 9.34 -5.31
C ALA A 30 7.58 10.44 -4.52
N ILE A 31 7.70 11.70 -4.96
CA ILE A 31 7.04 12.84 -4.30
C ILE A 31 5.51 12.75 -4.45
N ALA A 32 5.02 12.51 -5.67
CA ALA A 32 3.59 12.39 -5.93
C ALA A 32 2.97 11.22 -5.17
N PHE A 33 3.66 10.08 -5.11
CA PHE A 33 3.21 8.93 -4.33
C PHE A 33 3.13 9.27 -2.84
N PHE A 34 4.12 9.95 -2.28
CA PHE A 34 4.08 10.42 -0.89
C PHE A 34 2.89 11.34 -0.61
N LEU A 35 2.63 12.32 -1.49
CA LEU A 35 1.49 13.24 -1.33
C LEU A 35 0.17 12.48 -1.39
N ILE A 36 -0.01 11.56 -2.34
CA ILE A 36 -1.21 10.73 -2.44
C ILE A 36 -1.38 9.85 -1.20
N SER A 37 -0.31 9.22 -0.71
CA SER A 37 -0.33 8.43 0.52
C SER A 37 -0.74 9.28 1.72
N SER A 38 -0.24 10.51 1.84
CA SER A 38 -0.59 11.40 2.95
C SER A 38 -2.07 11.83 2.93
N VAL A 39 -2.61 12.15 1.75
CA VAL A 39 -4.04 12.46 1.57
C VAL A 39 -4.88 11.23 1.91
N ARG A 40 -4.47 10.04 1.44
CA ARG A 40 -5.17 8.80 1.76
C ARG A 40 -5.11 8.46 3.25
N GLN A 41 -4.01 8.77 3.93
CA GLN A 41 -3.87 8.66 5.39
C GLN A 41 -4.96 9.47 6.08
N GLN A 42 -5.09 10.75 5.72
CA GLN A 42 -6.08 11.65 6.27
C GLN A 42 -7.52 11.18 5.98
N GLN A 43 -7.82 10.80 4.74
CA GLN A 43 -9.13 10.24 4.37
C GLN A 43 -9.46 9.00 5.19
N THR A 44 -8.47 8.16 5.48
CA THR A 44 -8.64 6.95 6.29
C THR A 44 -8.88 7.29 7.76
N HIS A 45 -8.17 8.29 8.31
CA HIS A 45 -8.47 8.81 9.66
C HIS A 45 -9.91 9.32 9.78
N GLU A 46 -10.36 10.08 8.77
CA GLU A 46 -11.73 10.60 8.72
C GLU A 46 -12.77 9.48 8.57
N ALA A 47 -12.52 8.50 7.72
CA ALA A 47 -13.40 7.34 7.55
C ALA A 47 -13.54 6.51 8.84
N ILE A 48 -12.43 6.27 9.57
CA ILE A 48 -12.49 5.56 10.86
C ILE A 48 -13.27 6.38 11.89
N ARG A 49 -13.08 7.71 11.95
CA ARG A 49 -13.86 8.59 12.83
C ARG A 49 -15.35 8.55 12.49
N ALA A 50 -15.70 8.62 11.21
CA ALA A 50 -17.08 8.53 10.75
C ALA A 50 -17.70 7.16 11.10
N GLN A 51 -16.95 6.07 10.93
CA GLN A 51 -17.40 4.72 11.29
C GLN A 51 -17.65 4.59 12.79
N MET A 52 -16.75 5.10 13.64
CA MET A 52 -16.96 5.12 15.10
C MET A 52 -18.21 5.93 15.48
N ALA A 53 -18.41 7.10 14.87
CA ALA A 53 -19.59 7.94 15.12
C ALA A 53 -20.89 7.27 14.65
N ALA A 54 -20.87 6.57 13.50
CA ALA A 54 -22.02 5.82 12.99
C ALA A 54 -22.39 4.66 13.92
N LYS A 55 -21.40 3.88 14.39
CA LYS A 55 -21.61 2.81 15.37
C LYS A 55 -22.19 3.34 16.69
N GLN A 56 -21.70 4.48 17.17
CA GLN A 56 -22.22 5.13 18.36
C GLN A 56 -23.66 5.61 18.16
N THR A 57 -23.98 6.20 17.00
CA THR A 57 -25.34 6.66 16.66
C THR A 57 -26.33 5.49 16.59
N ALA A 58 -25.95 4.40 15.91
CA ALA A 58 -26.77 3.20 15.81
C ALA A 58 -27.04 2.58 17.20
N LEU A 59 -26.02 2.54 18.06
CA LEU A 59 -26.19 2.09 19.44
C LEU A 59 -27.13 3.02 20.23
N HIS A 60 -27.03 4.33 20.10
CA HIS A 60 -27.92 5.27 20.79
C HIS A 60 -29.38 5.11 20.36
N GLN A 61 -29.63 4.90 19.06
CA GLN A 61 -30.97 4.63 18.53
C GLN A 61 -31.55 3.33 19.10
N ALA A 62 -30.76 2.25 19.11
CA ALA A 62 -31.18 0.96 19.67
C ALA A 62 -31.37 1.03 21.20
N ASN A 63 -30.49 1.74 21.91
CA ASN A 63 -30.57 1.88 23.37
C ASN A 63 -31.82 2.66 23.81
N GLY A 64 -32.27 3.65 23.02
CA GLY A 64 -33.49 4.41 23.33
C GLY A 64 -34.74 3.53 23.48
N SER A 65 -34.90 2.54 22.60
CA SER A 65 -36.03 1.59 22.68
C SER A 65 -35.90 0.65 23.89
N TRP A 66 -34.68 0.20 24.21
CA TRP A 66 -34.45 -0.67 25.37
C TRP A 66 -34.66 0.07 26.70
N ILE A 67 -34.25 1.35 26.80
CA ILE A 67 -34.50 2.20 27.97
C ILE A 67 -36.01 2.37 28.20
N TYR A 68 -36.78 2.60 27.13
CA TYR A 68 -38.23 2.72 27.23
C TYR A 68 -38.85 1.45 27.85
N VAL A 69 -38.55 0.28 27.29
CA VAL A 69 -39.07 -1.01 27.77
C VAL A 69 -38.60 -1.32 29.20
N ALA A 70 -37.37 -0.96 29.56
CA ALA A 70 -36.83 -1.18 30.90
C ALA A 70 -37.54 -0.35 31.98
N ASN A 71 -38.08 0.83 31.61
CA ASN A 71 -38.69 1.80 32.52
C ASN A 71 -40.23 1.76 32.55
N HIS A 72 -40.88 0.99 31.67
CA HIS A 72 -42.34 0.80 31.66
C HIS A 72 -42.72 -0.65 31.98
N PRO A 73 -42.40 -1.15 33.19
CA PRO A 73 -42.58 -2.56 33.55
C PRO A 73 -44.05 -3.01 33.59
N ASN A 74 -44.99 -2.06 33.62
CA ASN A 74 -46.43 -2.34 33.66
C ASN A 74 -47.03 -2.52 32.25
N GLU A 75 -46.31 -2.14 31.19
CA GLU A 75 -46.76 -2.20 29.80
C GLU A 75 -46.17 -3.40 29.04
N THR A 76 -45.25 -4.15 29.66
CA THR A 76 -44.53 -5.25 29.01
C THR A 76 -44.34 -6.45 29.94
N ASN A 77 -44.03 -7.61 29.35
CA ASN A 77 -43.85 -8.86 30.10
C ASN A 77 -42.58 -8.77 31.01
N PRO A 78 -42.60 -9.23 32.27
CA PRO A 78 -41.43 -9.19 33.17
C PRO A 78 -40.14 -9.78 32.57
N VAL A 79 -40.24 -10.78 31.68
CA VAL A 79 -39.09 -11.36 30.98
C VAL A 79 -38.47 -10.36 29.99
N SER A 80 -39.28 -9.60 29.25
CA SER A 80 -38.78 -8.59 28.31
C SER A 80 -38.18 -7.38 29.03
N VAL A 81 -38.71 -7.02 30.20
CA VAL A 81 -38.15 -5.96 31.06
C VAL A 81 -36.76 -6.37 31.59
N ALA A 82 -36.60 -7.61 32.05
CA ALA A 82 -35.32 -8.12 32.51
C ALA A 82 -34.26 -8.15 31.38
N GLN A 83 -34.66 -8.60 30.19
CA GLN A 83 -33.81 -8.57 29.00
C GLN A 83 -33.46 -7.14 28.57
N ALA A 84 -34.41 -6.21 28.60
CA ALA A 84 -34.17 -4.80 28.29
C ALA A 84 -33.18 -4.16 29.26
N LYS A 85 -33.30 -4.41 30.56
CA LYS A 85 -32.32 -3.95 31.56
C LYS A 85 -30.91 -4.47 31.29
N GLN A 86 -30.79 -5.75 30.91
CA GLN A 86 -29.51 -6.34 30.55
C GLN A 86 -28.92 -5.69 29.28
N LYS A 87 -29.74 -5.46 28.25
CA LYS A 87 -29.33 -4.75 27.02
C LYS A 87 -28.84 -3.33 27.32
N VAL A 88 -29.56 -2.57 28.13
CA VAL A 88 -29.18 -1.20 28.55
C VAL A 88 -27.84 -1.19 29.28
N LEU A 89 -27.60 -2.16 30.19
CA LEU A 89 -26.32 -2.27 30.89
C LEU A 89 -25.16 -2.48 29.91
N HIS A 90 -25.31 -3.41 28.97
CA HIS A 90 -24.27 -3.68 27.98
C HIS A 90 -24.09 -2.52 26.98
N ALA A 91 -25.17 -1.83 26.61
CA ALA A 91 -25.16 -0.65 25.76
C ALA A 91 -24.41 0.51 26.42
N ASN A 92 -24.69 0.82 27.68
CA ASN A 92 -24.01 1.89 28.41
C ASN A 92 -22.49 1.61 28.54
N GLN A 93 -22.12 0.35 28.76
CA GLN A 93 -20.71 -0.05 28.78
C GLN A 93 -20.07 0.11 27.39
N LEU A 94 -20.77 -0.27 26.31
CA LEU A 94 -20.29 -0.11 24.94
C LEU A 94 -20.14 1.36 24.55
N THR A 95 -21.05 2.25 24.96
CA THR A 95 -20.93 3.70 24.76
C THR A 95 -19.64 4.24 25.37
N ARG A 96 -19.34 3.90 26.63
CA ARG A 96 -18.08 4.31 27.28
C ARG A 96 -16.85 3.78 26.54
N LEU A 97 -16.91 2.55 26.03
CA LEU A 97 -15.81 1.96 25.27
C LEU A 97 -15.61 2.67 23.92
N TYR A 98 -16.68 3.08 23.23
CA TYR A 98 -16.55 3.89 22.01
C TYR A 98 -15.93 5.27 22.28
N GLU A 99 -16.32 5.93 23.37
CA GLU A 99 -15.72 7.21 23.78
C GLU A 99 -14.22 7.04 24.05
N GLN A 100 -13.84 6.03 24.84
CA GLN A 100 -12.43 5.71 25.11
C GLN A 100 -11.66 5.35 23.83
N GLN A 101 -12.28 4.63 22.89
CA GLN A 101 -11.67 4.28 21.62
C GLN A 101 -11.40 5.54 20.78
N ARG A 102 -12.38 6.45 20.71
CA ARG A 102 -12.27 7.72 19.99
C ARG A 102 -11.21 8.65 20.60
N GLU A 103 -11.15 8.73 21.92
CA GLU A 103 -10.13 9.51 22.63
C GLU A 103 -8.73 8.95 22.36
N ALA A 104 -8.53 7.64 22.54
CA ALA A 104 -7.24 7.00 22.27
C ALA A 104 -6.80 7.16 20.82
N PHE A 105 -7.74 7.07 19.86
CA PHE A 105 -7.46 7.32 18.45
C PHE A 105 -7.06 8.78 18.19
N SER A 106 -7.74 9.74 18.83
CA SER A 106 -7.48 11.17 18.65
C SER A 106 -6.16 11.62 19.28
N GLN A 107 -5.79 11.01 20.41
CA GLN A 107 -4.52 11.24 21.09
C GLN A 107 -3.34 10.49 20.43
N GLY A 108 -3.62 9.61 19.46
CA GLY A 108 -2.61 8.76 18.84
C GLY A 108 -2.06 7.69 19.79
N ASP A 109 -2.79 7.28 20.82
CA ASP A 109 -2.37 6.23 21.76
C ASP A 109 -2.73 4.85 21.20
N ASN A 110 -1.78 4.25 20.48
CA ASN A 110 -1.97 2.95 19.86
C ASN A 110 -2.31 1.84 20.86
N ARG A 111 -1.65 1.82 22.03
CA ARG A 111 -1.82 0.72 22.97
C ARG A 111 -3.22 0.74 23.56
N ASN A 112 -3.69 1.91 23.97
CA ASN A 112 -5.04 2.06 24.49
C ASN A 112 -6.09 1.91 23.39
N TYR A 113 -5.84 2.41 22.18
CA TYR A 113 -6.73 2.20 21.03
C TYR A 113 -6.93 0.70 20.74
N LEU A 114 -5.85 -0.08 20.64
CA LEU A 114 -5.94 -1.52 20.38
C LEU A 114 -6.63 -2.28 21.51
N LYS A 115 -6.29 -1.99 22.77
CA LYS A 115 -6.92 -2.63 23.94
C LYS A 115 -8.42 -2.33 24.02
N THR A 116 -8.79 -1.07 23.85
CA THR A 116 -10.20 -0.65 23.92
C THR A 116 -10.98 -1.22 22.75
N SER A 117 -10.41 -1.25 21.54
CA SER A 117 -11.05 -1.87 20.37
C SER A 117 -11.34 -3.36 20.56
N LEU A 118 -10.43 -4.11 21.20
CA LEU A 118 -10.69 -5.52 21.54
C LEU A 118 -11.87 -5.66 22.51
N ARG A 119 -11.96 -4.80 23.53
CA ARG A 119 -13.10 -4.78 24.46
C ARG A 119 -14.42 -4.39 23.77
N VAL A 120 -14.36 -3.45 22.81
CA VAL A 120 -15.50 -3.10 21.95
C VAL A 120 -15.98 -4.34 21.20
N PHE A 121 -15.08 -5.09 20.55
CA PHE A 121 -15.45 -6.31 19.81
C PHE A 121 -16.08 -7.39 20.70
N ASP A 122 -15.54 -7.60 21.90
CA ASP A 122 -16.10 -8.55 22.86
C ASP A 122 -17.51 -8.13 23.31
N GLN A 123 -17.70 -6.84 23.58
CA GLN A 123 -18.99 -6.30 24.01
C GLN A 123 -20.03 -6.26 22.87
N GLU A 124 -19.61 -5.93 21.64
CA GLU A 124 -20.46 -6.00 20.44
C GLU A 124 -20.96 -7.43 20.20
N LYS A 125 -20.12 -8.44 20.45
CA LYS A 125 -20.51 -9.86 20.36
C LYS A 125 -21.58 -10.24 21.39
N ILE A 126 -21.43 -9.79 22.64
CA ILE A 126 -22.42 -10.03 23.69
C ILE A 126 -23.75 -9.37 23.31
N LEU A 127 -23.70 -8.09 22.89
CA LEU A 127 -24.90 -7.34 22.51
C LEU A 127 -25.60 -7.99 21.29
N LYS A 128 -24.85 -8.43 20.27
CA LYS A 128 -25.42 -9.14 19.11
C LYS A 128 -26.12 -10.45 19.49
N THR A 129 -25.63 -11.15 20.50
CA THR A 129 -26.27 -12.38 21.02
C THR A 129 -27.57 -12.05 21.76
N LEU A 130 -27.63 -10.91 22.44
CA LEU A 130 -28.83 -10.42 23.14
C LEU A 130 -29.86 -9.77 22.20
N THR A 131 -29.40 -9.20 21.08
CA THR A 131 -30.23 -8.53 20.05
C THR A 131 -29.74 -8.84 18.64
N PRO A 132 -30.15 -10.00 18.08
CA PRO A 132 -29.79 -10.38 16.71
C PRO A 132 -30.31 -9.40 15.66
N ASP A 133 -31.49 -8.82 15.87
CA ASP A 133 -32.20 -8.03 14.85
C ASP A 133 -31.92 -6.52 14.95
N ASP A 134 -31.66 -6.00 16.16
CA ASP A 134 -31.56 -4.54 16.39
C ASP A 134 -30.14 -3.97 16.20
N PHE A 135 -29.11 -4.80 16.27
CA PHE A 135 -27.71 -4.35 16.27
C PHE A 135 -26.91 -4.99 15.15
N SER A 136 -26.55 -4.25 14.10
CA SER A 136 -25.77 -4.75 12.95
C SER A 136 -24.26 -4.70 13.20
N ALA A 137 -23.75 -5.57 14.07
CA ALA A 137 -22.30 -5.81 14.16
C ALA A 137 -21.87 -6.91 13.18
N ASP A 138 -20.86 -6.61 12.34
CA ASP A 138 -20.18 -7.61 11.52
C ASP A 138 -19.16 -8.37 12.39
N LEU A 139 -19.64 -9.47 12.97
CA LEU A 139 -18.84 -10.32 13.86
C LEU A 139 -17.64 -10.96 13.15
N ILE A 140 -17.73 -11.21 11.84
CA ILE A 140 -16.67 -11.87 11.08
C ILE A 140 -15.52 -10.87 10.85
N ALA A 141 -15.85 -9.66 10.38
CA ALA A 141 -14.87 -8.59 10.24
C ALA A 141 -14.19 -8.25 11.58
N ASN A 142 -14.97 -8.19 12.67
CA ASN A 142 -14.45 -7.96 14.01
C ASN A 142 -13.50 -9.06 14.48
N GLN A 143 -13.77 -10.33 14.17
CA GLN A 143 -12.88 -11.45 14.53
C GLN A 143 -11.53 -11.35 13.80
N HIS A 144 -11.55 -11.05 12.50
CA HIS A 144 -10.33 -10.85 11.73
C HIS A 144 -9.50 -9.66 12.28
N GLN A 145 -10.16 -8.52 12.55
CA GLN A 145 -9.49 -7.36 13.15
C GLN A 145 -8.97 -7.64 14.57
N ALA A 146 -9.72 -8.39 15.39
CA ALA A 146 -9.30 -8.75 16.73
C ALA A 146 -8.03 -9.61 16.73
N SER A 147 -7.89 -10.54 15.79
CA SER A 147 -6.68 -11.34 15.62
C SER A 147 -5.46 -10.45 15.33
N LEU A 148 -5.60 -9.51 14.39
CA LEU A 148 -4.57 -8.54 14.07
C LEU A 148 -4.21 -7.67 15.29
N PHE A 149 -5.20 -7.12 15.98
CA PHE A 149 -4.97 -6.22 17.13
C PHE A 149 -4.30 -6.92 18.30
N ARG A 150 -4.67 -8.19 18.56
CA ARG A 150 -3.98 -9.03 19.56
C ARG A 150 -2.52 -9.24 19.16
N LYS A 151 -2.25 -9.56 17.89
CA LYS A 151 -0.88 -9.70 17.40
C LYS A 151 -0.08 -8.41 17.61
N LEU A 152 -0.61 -7.27 17.18
CA LEU A 152 0.05 -5.96 17.34
C LEU A 152 0.34 -5.61 18.82
N LEU A 153 -0.59 -5.93 19.72
CA LEU A 153 -0.38 -5.75 21.17
C LEU A 153 0.72 -6.65 21.72
N THR A 154 0.78 -7.91 21.29
CA THR A 154 1.83 -8.84 21.74
C THR A 154 3.20 -8.48 21.19
N THR A 155 3.27 -7.96 19.95
CA THR A 155 4.53 -7.57 19.30
C THR A 155 4.95 -6.13 19.60
N HIS A 156 4.17 -5.39 20.39
CA HIS A 156 4.39 -3.96 20.69
C HIS A 156 4.48 -3.07 19.43
N GLN A 157 3.76 -3.45 18.39
CA GLN A 157 3.77 -2.75 17.09
C GLN A 157 2.62 -1.75 16.99
N GLY A 158 2.85 -0.66 16.26
CA GLY A 158 1.80 0.31 15.94
C GLY A 158 0.84 -0.21 14.86
N TYR A 159 -0.41 0.25 14.90
CA TYR A 159 -1.39 -0.02 13.87
C TYR A 159 -1.16 0.89 12.66
N GLU A 160 -0.98 0.27 11.49
CA GLU A 160 -0.80 0.94 10.20
C GLU A 160 -1.72 0.34 9.14
N ILE A 161 -2.16 1.18 8.21
CA ILE A 161 -3.01 0.78 7.10
C ILE A 161 -2.19 0.85 5.81
N ASN A 162 -2.13 -0.27 5.09
CA ASN A 162 -1.42 -0.36 3.82
C ASN A 162 -1.94 0.66 2.81
N GLY A 163 -1.03 1.26 2.05
CA GLY A 163 -1.32 2.23 1.01
C GLY A 163 -1.64 3.63 1.53
N SER A 164 -1.75 3.82 2.85
CA SER A 164 -2.00 5.12 3.48
C SER A 164 -0.94 5.49 4.51
N SER A 165 0.13 4.71 4.66
CA SER A 165 1.19 5.00 5.62
C SER A 165 2.35 5.73 4.95
N THR A 166 2.84 6.78 5.61
CA THR A 166 3.98 7.57 5.17
C THR A 166 5.28 7.15 5.86
N LEU A 167 5.25 6.11 6.71
CA LEU A 167 6.43 5.61 7.44
C LEU A 167 7.36 4.76 6.56
N PRO A 168 8.67 4.74 6.84
CA PRO A 168 9.66 4.17 5.93
C PRO A 168 9.39 2.74 5.48
N ALA A 169 9.13 1.82 6.41
CA ALA A 169 8.97 0.41 6.07
C ALA A 169 7.70 0.13 5.25
N VAL A 170 6.57 0.75 5.62
CA VAL A 170 5.30 0.56 4.93
C VAL A 170 5.31 1.30 3.60
N PHE A 171 5.74 2.57 3.60
CA PHE A 171 5.83 3.41 2.41
C PHE A 171 6.73 2.80 1.33
N LEU A 172 7.92 2.29 1.70
CA LEU A 172 8.80 1.63 0.73
C LEU A 172 8.19 0.33 0.20
N THR A 173 7.47 -0.41 1.03
CA THR A 173 6.78 -1.64 0.59
C THR A 173 5.68 -1.29 -0.41
N ASP A 174 4.84 -0.30 -0.12
CA ASP A 174 3.76 0.15 -1.00
C ASP A 174 4.32 0.77 -2.30
N PHE A 175 5.36 1.58 -2.20
CA PHE A 175 6.01 2.18 -3.37
C PHE A 175 6.71 1.13 -4.23
N SER A 176 7.34 0.12 -3.62
CA SER A 176 7.93 -1.00 -4.37
C SER A 176 6.87 -1.82 -5.11
N SER A 177 5.67 -1.95 -4.55
CA SER A 177 4.52 -2.59 -5.22
C SER A 177 4.06 -1.79 -6.45
N LEU A 178 4.06 -0.46 -6.36
CA LEU A 178 3.80 0.40 -7.52
C LEU A 178 4.89 0.21 -8.60
N LEU A 179 6.16 0.20 -8.20
CA LEU A 179 7.31 0.02 -9.11
C LEU A 179 7.37 -1.37 -9.74
N SER A 180 6.74 -2.38 -9.14
CA SER A 180 6.60 -3.72 -9.72
C SER A 180 5.37 -3.85 -10.62
N HIS A 181 4.47 -2.87 -10.62
CA HIS A 181 3.21 -2.93 -11.36
C HIS A 181 3.42 -2.94 -12.89
N TRP A 182 2.69 -3.81 -13.60
CA TRP A 182 2.84 -4.05 -15.04
C TRP A 182 2.80 -2.77 -15.89
N SER A 183 1.88 -1.86 -15.59
CA SER A 183 1.74 -0.58 -16.30
C SER A 183 2.97 0.33 -16.15
N VAL A 184 3.55 0.40 -14.95
CA VAL A 184 4.75 1.19 -14.67
C VAL A 184 5.95 0.58 -15.39
N ILE A 185 6.09 -0.75 -15.34
CA ILE A 185 7.15 -1.46 -16.06
C ILE A 185 7.03 -1.23 -17.57
N LEU A 186 5.84 -1.38 -18.14
CA LEU A 186 5.61 -1.18 -19.57
C LEU A 186 5.94 0.25 -20.01
N LEU A 187 5.49 1.25 -19.23
CA LEU A 187 5.82 2.65 -19.48
C LEU A 187 7.34 2.89 -19.48
N MET A 188 8.04 2.34 -18.49
CA MET A 188 9.50 2.46 -18.38
C MET A 188 10.24 1.75 -19.50
N VAL A 189 9.77 0.58 -19.92
CA VAL A 189 10.29 -0.10 -21.12
C VAL A 189 10.10 0.77 -22.35
N MET A 190 8.93 1.38 -22.55
CA MET A 190 8.70 2.27 -23.68
C MET A 190 9.66 3.46 -23.65
N ILE A 191 9.77 4.16 -22.51
CA ILE A 191 10.67 5.30 -22.32
C ILE A 191 12.12 4.92 -22.63
N LEU A 192 12.66 3.88 -21.98
CA LEU A 192 14.04 3.45 -22.19
C LEU A 192 14.27 2.93 -23.62
N SER A 193 13.26 2.29 -24.22
CA SER A 193 13.36 1.82 -25.60
C SER A 193 13.38 2.95 -26.63
N THR A 194 12.84 4.14 -26.33
CA THR A 194 12.77 5.25 -27.31
C THR A 194 14.14 5.66 -27.84
N THR A 195 15.19 5.64 -27.01
CA THR A 195 16.56 5.92 -27.47
C THR A 195 17.06 4.94 -28.54
N TRP A 196 16.52 3.72 -28.56
CA TRP A 196 16.99 2.59 -29.35
C TRP A 196 16.07 2.31 -30.53
N THR A 197 14.76 2.19 -30.32
CA THR A 197 13.78 1.89 -31.37
C THR A 197 13.72 2.99 -32.41
N LEU A 198 13.73 4.26 -32.00
CA LEU A 198 13.75 5.39 -32.95
C LEU A 198 14.99 5.39 -33.86
N SER A 199 16.12 4.83 -33.42
CA SER A 199 17.31 4.71 -34.28
C SER A 199 17.21 3.61 -35.34
N TRP A 200 16.41 2.58 -35.09
CA TRP A 200 16.11 1.53 -36.08
C TRP A 200 15.06 1.99 -37.10
N PHE A 201 14.20 2.95 -36.74
CA PHE A 201 13.16 3.48 -37.62
C PHE A 201 13.53 4.80 -38.32
N GLY A 202 14.59 5.50 -37.89
CA GLY A 202 15.04 6.77 -38.43
C GLY A 202 16.27 6.69 -39.36
N LYS A 203 16.69 7.83 -39.94
CA LYS A 203 17.86 7.96 -40.84
C LYS A 203 19.21 7.56 -40.20
N GLN A 204 19.24 7.30 -38.89
CA GLN A 204 20.41 6.81 -38.16
C GLN A 204 20.63 5.30 -38.27
N HIS A 205 19.68 4.56 -38.85
CA HIS A 205 19.74 3.10 -39.02
C HIS A 205 20.99 2.65 -39.79
N GLU A 206 21.37 3.39 -40.84
CA GLU A 206 22.57 3.09 -41.65
C GLU A 206 23.85 3.22 -40.83
N TRP A 207 23.94 4.24 -39.97
CA TRP A 207 25.09 4.46 -39.08
C TRP A 207 25.23 3.40 -37.99
N VAL A 208 24.09 2.88 -37.48
CA VAL A 208 24.08 1.79 -36.49
C VAL A 208 24.45 0.46 -37.13
N MET A 209 23.95 0.18 -38.34
CA MET A 209 24.26 -1.02 -39.12
C MET A 209 25.74 -1.08 -39.56
N LEU A 210 26.34 0.05 -39.92
CA LEU A 210 27.74 0.14 -40.35
C LEU A 210 28.75 -0.18 -39.22
N ASN A 211 28.38 0.05 -37.96
CA ASN A 211 29.26 -0.12 -36.80
C ASN A 211 29.03 -1.43 -36.02
N GLN A 212 28.11 -2.31 -36.45
CA GLN A 212 27.70 -3.48 -35.67
C GLN A 212 27.69 -4.79 -36.48
N PRO A 213 28.83 -5.50 -36.55
CA PRO A 213 28.95 -6.73 -37.33
C PRO A 213 28.23 -7.95 -36.71
N ASN A 214 27.70 -7.88 -35.48
CA ASN A 214 26.96 -8.99 -34.86
C ASN A 214 25.75 -8.51 -34.04
N SER A 215 24.56 -8.67 -34.61
CA SER A 215 23.28 -8.23 -34.04
C SER A 215 22.94 -8.87 -32.69
N TRP A 216 23.36 -10.12 -32.46
CA TRP A 216 23.06 -10.84 -31.21
C TRP A 216 23.88 -10.33 -30.02
N ILE A 217 25.15 -9.99 -30.24
CA ILE A 217 26.01 -9.45 -29.17
C ILE A 217 25.53 -8.05 -28.77
N TRP A 218 25.08 -7.25 -29.76
CA TRP A 218 24.50 -5.94 -29.48
C TRP A 218 23.22 -6.04 -28.65
N LEU A 219 22.30 -6.94 -28.98
CA LEU A 219 21.07 -7.15 -28.20
C LEU A 219 21.35 -7.47 -26.74
N GLY A 220 22.30 -8.38 -26.49
CA GLY A 220 22.72 -8.71 -25.14
C GLY A 220 23.29 -7.51 -24.38
N MET A 221 24.07 -6.64 -25.04
CA MET A 221 24.63 -5.43 -24.42
C MET A 221 23.56 -4.36 -24.17
N ASN A 222 22.65 -4.15 -25.12
CA ASN A 222 21.55 -3.21 -24.97
C ASN A 222 20.60 -3.63 -23.83
N PHE A 223 20.28 -4.92 -23.77
CA PHE A 223 19.53 -5.52 -22.66
C PHE A 223 20.23 -5.27 -21.31
N LEU A 224 21.53 -5.55 -21.23
CA LEU A 224 22.32 -5.35 -20.02
C LEU A 224 22.32 -3.88 -19.57
N VAL A 225 22.52 -2.95 -20.50
CA VAL A 225 22.51 -1.50 -20.20
C VAL A 225 21.14 -1.05 -19.71
N ALA A 226 20.06 -1.50 -20.35
CA ALA A 226 18.70 -1.16 -19.91
C ALA A 226 18.38 -1.74 -18.53
N LEU A 227 18.77 -2.99 -18.26
CA LEU A 227 18.57 -3.63 -16.96
C LEU A 227 19.36 -2.92 -15.85
N LEU A 228 20.62 -2.56 -16.11
CA LEU A 228 21.44 -1.80 -15.16
C LEU A 228 20.86 -0.40 -14.92
N THR A 229 20.36 0.26 -15.98
CA THR A 229 19.70 1.56 -15.86
C THR A 229 18.45 1.45 -14.98
N TRP A 230 17.63 0.42 -15.19
CA TRP A 230 16.46 0.16 -14.34
C TRP A 230 16.86 -0.07 -12.89
N PHE A 231 17.90 -0.86 -12.64
CA PHE A 231 18.41 -1.12 -11.29
C PHE A 231 18.88 0.16 -10.59
N VAL A 232 19.63 1.02 -11.29
CA VAL A 232 20.07 2.32 -10.75
C VAL A 232 18.87 3.22 -10.46
N MET A 233 17.88 3.27 -11.36
CA MET A 233 16.67 4.05 -11.16
C MET A 233 15.86 3.57 -9.96
N LEU A 234 15.69 2.26 -9.78
CA LEU A 234 15.06 1.68 -8.59
C LEU A 234 15.80 2.11 -7.33
N GLY A 235 17.13 2.02 -7.32
CA GLY A 235 17.95 2.46 -6.20
C GLY A 235 17.74 3.92 -5.83
N ILE A 236 17.72 4.81 -6.84
CA ILE A 236 17.47 6.25 -6.64
C ILE A 236 16.05 6.50 -6.15
N ALA A 237 15.05 5.92 -6.80
CA ALA A 237 13.64 6.10 -6.44
C ALA A 237 13.37 5.64 -5.00
N LEU A 238 13.90 4.48 -4.61
CA LEU A 238 13.74 3.94 -3.27
C LEU A 238 14.53 4.74 -2.22
N SER A 239 15.74 5.20 -2.55
CA SER A 239 16.54 6.03 -1.64
C SER A 239 15.87 7.38 -1.38
N LEU A 240 15.31 7.99 -2.43
CA LEU A 240 14.56 9.23 -2.32
C LEU A 240 13.27 9.00 -1.51
N SER A 241 12.51 7.94 -1.81
CA SER A 241 11.31 7.58 -1.06
C SER A 241 11.61 7.34 0.43
N LEU A 242 12.72 6.69 0.75
CA LEU A 242 13.19 6.52 2.12
C LEU A 242 13.49 7.87 2.79
N LEU A 243 14.14 8.79 2.07
CA LEU A 243 14.50 10.11 2.57
C LEU A 243 13.27 10.98 2.83
N ILE A 244 12.34 11.05 1.86
CA ILE A 244 11.05 11.73 1.98
C ILE A 244 10.29 11.19 3.19
N SER A 245 10.17 9.86 3.30
CA SER A 245 9.48 9.20 4.39
C SER A 245 10.14 9.40 5.75
N LYS A 246 11.47 9.48 5.83
CA LYS A 246 12.17 9.79 7.09
C LYS A 246 11.98 11.24 7.54
N ILE A 247 11.89 12.19 6.59
CA ILE A 247 11.81 13.62 6.91
C ILE A 247 10.37 14.03 7.20
N TRP A 248 9.41 13.55 6.40
CA TRP A 248 8.03 14.00 6.46
C TRP A 248 7.03 12.91 6.84
N GLY A 249 7.46 11.65 6.95
CA GLY A 249 6.57 10.55 7.29
C GLY A 249 6.03 10.66 8.72
N GLN A 250 4.74 10.37 8.86
CA GLN A 250 4.04 10.36 10.14
C GLN A 250 3.33 9.01 10.33
N PRO A 251 3.40 8.43 11.55
CA PRO A 251 2.66 7.21 11.85
C PRO A 251 1.15 7.44 11.73
N PHE A 252 0.41 6.41 11.36
CA PHE A 252 -1.05 6.44 11.39
C PHE A 252 -1.57 6.53 12.84
N ILE A 253 -0.99 5.72 13.73
CA ILE A 253 -1.12 5.85 15.19
C ILE A 253 0.28 5.68 15.81
N ASN A 254 0.64 6.48 16.82
CA ASN A 254 1.98 6.45 17.40
C ASN A 254 2.33 5.05 17.92
N GLY A 255 3.50 4.53 17.54
CA GLY A 255 3.93 3.19 17.94
C GLY A 255 5.30 2.85 17.37
N HIS A 256 5.81 1.67 17.73
CA HIS A 256 7.02 1.15 17.12
C HIS A 256 6.68 0.47 15.78
N HIS A 257 7.40 0.87 14.73
CA HIS A 257 7.14 0.44 13.37
C HIS A 257 8.42 -0.08 12.73
N GLY A 258 8.51 -1.40 12.59
CA GLY A 258 9.69 -2.06 12.05
C GLY A 258 9.40 -2.84 10.77
N TRP A 259 10.46 -3.24 10.08
CA TRP A 259 10.39 -4.12 8.90
C TRP A 259 9.83 -5.52 9.18
N GLN A 260 9.79 -5.90 10.46
CA GLN A 260 9.20 -7.15 10.94
C GLN A 260 7.68 -7.02 11.18
N ASN A 261 7.11 -5.83 11.03
CA ASN A 261 5.66 -5.66 11.08
C ASN A 261 5.02 -6.40 9.91
N ASN A 262 3.79 -6.84 10.12
CA ASN A 262 2.94 -7.37 9.07
C ASN A 262 2.08 -6.26 8.49
N ALA A 263 1.88 -6.32 7.18
CA ALA A 263 0.89 -5.52 6.49
C ALA A 263 -0.52 -5.89 7.00
N THR A 264 -1.45 -4.92 7.07
CA THR A 264 -2.78 -5.07 7.69
C THR A 264 -3.62 -6.22 7.11
N ASN A 265 -3.32 -6.62 5.86
CA ASN A 265 -4.01 -7.67 5.11
C ASN A 265 -3.10 -8.82 4.65
N VAL A 266 -1.86 -8.88 5.12
CA VAL A 266 -0.87 -9.86 4.62
C VAL A 266 -0.16 -10.56 5.77
N ALA A 267 -0.06 -11.89 5.68
CA ALA A 267 0.59 -12.71 6.71
C ALA A 267 2.13 -12.54 6.72
N GLN A 268 2.71 -12.11 5.61
CA GLN A 268 4.14 -11.88 5.46
C GLN A 268 4.58 -10.55 6.10
N SER A 269 5.83 -10.51 6.56
CA SER A 269 6.47 -9.28 7.04
C SER A 269 6.70 -8.28 5.90
N LEU A 270 6.69 -6.99 6.20
CA LEU A 270 6.99 -5.92 5.24
C LEU A 270 8.33 -6.11 4.52
N LYS A 271 9.35 -6.63 5.23
CA LYS A 271 10.65 -6.95 4.62
C LYS A 271 10.54 -7.92 3.44
N VAL A 272 9.77 -9.01 3.62
CA VAL A 272 9.59 -10.05 2.60
C VAL A 272 8.84 -9.47 1.42
N LEU A 273 7.75 -8.74 1.66
CA LEU A 273 6.97 -8.08 0.62
C LEU A 273 7.82 -7.09 -0.20
N PHE A 274 8.65 -6.29 0.48
CA PHE A 274 9.57 -5.38 -0.19
C PHE A 274 10.57 -6.11 -1.09
N GLN A 275 11.15 -7.22 -0.61
CA GLN A 275 12.08 -8.03 -1.38
C GLN A 275 11.40 -8.70 -2.59
N GLU A 276 10.20 -9.23 -2.41
CA GLU A 276 9.39 -9.83 -3.48
C GLU A 276 9.05 -8.78 -4.54
N ASN A 277 8.53 -7.62 -4.16
CA ASN A 277 8.21 -6.54 -5.09
C ASN A 277 9.44 -6.06 -5.88
N LEU A 278 10.60 -5.95 -5.24
CA LEU A 278 11.85 -5.61 -5.90
C LEU A 278 12.26 -6.65 -6.95
N LEU A 279 12.22 -7.93 -6.56
CA LEU A 279 12.56 -9.03 -7.46
C LEU A 279 11.58 -9.08 -8.64
N GLU A 280 10.29 -8.96 -8.36
CA GLU A 280 9.24 -8.90 -9.38
C GLU A 280 9.47 -7.73 -10.35
N SER A 281 9.81 -6.55 -9.84
CA SER A 281 10.07 -5.37 -10.67
C SER A 281 11.23 -5.62 -11.66
N VAL A 282 12.34 -6.19 -11.19
CA VAL A 282 13.50 -6.51 -12.04
C VAL A 282 13.17 -7.61 -13.05
N VAL A 283 12.50 -8.68 -12.62
CA VAL A 283 12.13 -9.81 -13.49
C VAL A 283 11.13 -9.37 -14.55
N ARG A 284 10.06 -8.65 -14.17
CA ARG A 284 9.05 -8.14 -15.10
C ARG A 284 9.66 -7.17 -16.10
N PHE A 285 10.54 -6.26 -15.65
CA PHE A 285 11.26 -5.35 -16.55
C PHE A 285 12.10 -6.12 -17.56
N GLY A 286 12.93 -7.06 -17.09
CA GLY A 286 13.77 -7.87 -17.97
C GLY A 286 12.95 -8.63 -19.00
N LEU A 287 11.87 -9.29 -18.58
CA LEU A 287 11.01 -10.05 -19.48
C LEU A 287 10.35 -9.16 -20.54
N ILE A 288 9.72 -8.05 -20.13
CA ILE A 288 9.01 -7.16 -21.06
C ILE A 288 10.01 -6.49 -22.01
N TYR A 289 11.15 -6.01 -21.51
CA TYR A 289 12.16 -5.36 -22.33
C TYR A 289 12.75 -6.32 -23.37
N PHE A 290 13.01 -7.57 -22.98
CA PHE A 290 13.51 -8.60 -23.90
C PHE A 290 12.50 -8.93 -25.00
N ILE A 291 11.23 -9.13 -24.66
CA ILE A 291 10.16 -9.36 -25.64
C ILE A 291 10.05 -8.16 -26.59
N TRP A 292 10.09 -6.93 -26.04
CA TRP A 292 10.02 -5.70 -26.82
C TRP A 292 11.17 -5.57 -27.83
N GLN A 293 12.41 -5.88 -27.42
CA GLN A 293 13.56 -5.89 -28.32
C GLN A 293 13.37 -6.87 -29.47
N ILE A 294 12.90 -8.09 -29.19
CA ILE A 294 12.64 -9.10 -30.21
C ILE A 294 11.59 -8.62 -31.21
N LEU A 295 10.48 -8.05 -30.73
CA LEU A 295 9.42 -7.51 -31.59
C LEU A 295 9.96 -6.39 -32.51
N CYS A 296 10.81 -5.51 -31.98
CA CYS A 296 11.42 -4.44 -32.78
C CYS A 296 12.33 -4.99 -33.89
N LEU A 297 13.10 -6.05 -33.63
CA LEU A 297 13.91 -6.71 -34.66
C LEU A 297 13.05 -7.35 -35.75
N PHE A 298 11.96 -8.03 -35.38
CA PHE A 298 11.04 -8.62 -36.34
C PHE A 298 10.40 -7.54 -37.21
N ALA A 299 9.92 -6.44 -36.61
CA ALA A 299 9.37 -5.32 -37.35
C ALA A 299 10.39 -4.68 -38.31
N ALA A 300 11.66 -4.54 -37.88
CA ALA A 300 12.72 -4.01 -38.73
C ALA A 300 13.09 -4.95 -39.89
N ARG A 301 12.95 -6.27 -39.72
CA ARG A 301 13.16 -7.25 -40.79
C ARG A 301 12.04 -7.25 -41.83
N ILE A 302 10.78 -7.08 -41.41
CA ILE A 302 9.62 -7.04 -42.32
C ILE A 302 9.64 -5.78 -43.21
N ARG A 303 10.26 -4.69 -42.74
CA ARG A 303 10.36 -3.42 -43.48
C ARG A 303 11.48 -3.40 -44.54
N ARG A 304 12.36 -4.40 -44.57
CA ARG A 304 13.39 -4.60 -45.59
C ARG A 304 12.86 -5.42 -46.74
#